data_AF-G0PCN6-F1
#
_entry.id   AF-G0PCN6-F1
#
_cell.length_a   1.000
_cell.length_b   1.000
_cell.length_c   1.000
_cell.angle_alpha   90.00
_cell.angle_beta   90.00
_cell.angle_gamma   90.00
#
_symmetry.space_group_name_H-M   'P 1'
#
loop_
_entity.id
_entity.type
_entity.pdbx_description
1 polymer ?
#
loop_
_entity_poly.entity_id
_entity_poly.type
_entity_poly.pdbx_seq_one_letter_code
_entity_poly.pdbx_strand_id
1 'polypeptide(L)'
;MHLKLIALLAILIVSSGASISSQEAMKIAEKFQENLDNAVHEHTSHKLPIITDDFVYEDCVKYGSPKYEQARFLWIFYKFAPARGVLEARVDKDHLIYKVSYGGDGNVEMTLIAQEDGSWKLEKAYMYEC
;
A
#
# COMPACT_ATOMS: atom_id res chain seq x y z
N MET A 1 -60.01 8.67 -8.53
CA MET A 1 -58.77 9.24 -7.94
C MET A 1 -57.76 8.11 -7.83
N HIS A 2 -56.70 8.14 -8.64
CA HIS A 2 -55.65 7.14 -8.66
C HIS A 2 -54.57 7.51 -7.62
N LEU A 3 -54.41 6.71 -6.56
CA LEU A 3 -53.23 6.79 -5.68
C LEU A 3 -52.34 5.57 -5.89
N LYS A 4 -51.38 5.82 -6.77
CA LYS A 4 -49.99 5.35 -6.86
C LYS A 4 -49.59 4.13 -6.01
N LEU A 5 -49.34 3.03 -6.74
CA LEU A 5 -48.41 1.97 -6.39
C LEU A 5 -47.10 2.57 -5.86
N ILE A 6 -46.74 2.23 -4.62
CA ILE A 6 -45.37 2.39 -4.13
C ILE A 6 -44.59 1.21 -4.68
N ALA A 7 -43.84 1.45 -5.76
CA ALA A 7 -42.84 0.52 -6.25
C ALA A 7 -41.70 0.47 -5.21
N LEU A 8 -41.60 -0.65 -4.50
CA LEU A 8 -40.49 -0.96 -3.61
C LEU A 8 -39.25 -1.18 -4.50
N LEU A 9 -38.42 -0.14 -4.63
CA LEU A 9 -37.12 -0.23 -5.29
C LEU A 9 -36.17 -0.93 -4.30
N ALA A 10 -36.15 -2.26 -4.32
CA ALA A 10 -35.10 -3.02 -3.68
C ALA A 10 -33.81 -2.80 -4.49
N ILE A 11 -33.02 -1.79 -4.09
CA ILE A 11 -31.65 -1.64 -4.56
C ILE A 11 -30.88 -2.82 -4.00
N LEU A 12 -30.70 -3.87 -4.81
CA LEU A 12 -29.66 -4.87 -4.63
C LEU A 12 -28.34 -4.11 -4.68
N ILE A 13 -27.79 -3.80 -3.50
CA ILE A 13 -26.40 -3.41 -3.35
C ILE A 13 -25.60 -4.66 -3.70
N VAL A 14 -25.30 -4.82 -4.99
CA VAL A 14 -24.29 -5.78 -5.43
C VAL A 14 -22.99 -5.23 -4.87
N SER A 15 -22.59 -5.70 -3.68
CA SER A 15 -21.22 -5.53 -3.21
C SER A 15 -20.35 -6.31 -4.18
N SER A 16 -19.90 -5.64 -5.24
CA SER A 16 -18.85 -6.15 -6.11
C SER A 16 -17.56 -6.16 -5.30
N GLY A 17 -17.42 -7.15 -4.43
CA GLY A 17 -16.12 -7.58 -3.93
C GLY A 17 -15.41 -8.22 -5.10
N ALA A 18 -14.95 -7.41 -6.05
CA ALA A 18 -14.07 -7.86 -7.12
C ALA A 18 -12.81 -8.39 -6.43
N SER A 19 -12.69 -9.70 -6.32
CA SER A 19 -11.50 -10.33 -5.79
C SER A 19 -10.38 -10.11 -6.81
N ILE A 20 -9.45 -9.22 -6.49
CA ILE A 20 -8.25 -8.99 -7.30
C ILE A 20 -7.45 -10.29 -7.33
N SER A 21 -7.08 -10.74 -8.53
CA SER A 21 -6.27 -11.96 -8.68
C SER A 21 -4.83 -11.72 -8.19
N SER A 22 -4.10 -12.77 -7.80
CA SER A 22 -2.69 -12.62 -7.39
C SER A 22 -1.81 -11.98 -8.47
N GLN A 23 -2.09 -12.26 -9.76
CA GLN A 23 -1.35 -11.64 -10.86
C GLN A 23 -1.65 -10.14 -11.01
N GLU A 24 -2.89 -9.75 -10.76
CA GLU A 24 -3.29 -8.34 -10.75
C GLU A 24 -2.72 -7.61 -9.53
N ALA A 25 -2.71 -8.26 -8.36
CA ALA A 25 -2.07 -7.73 -7.16
C ALA A 25 -0.57 -7.47 -7.38
N MET A 26 0.14 -8.38 -8.06
CA MET A 26 1.54 -8.18 -8.44
C MET A 26 1.72 -6.95 -9.33
N LYS A 27 0.89 -6.78 -10.36
CA LYS A 27 0.97 -5.61 -11.26
C LYS A 27 0.72 -4.29 -10.51
N ILE A 28 -0.25 -4.28 -9.60
CA ILE A 28 -0.54 -3.10 -8.77
C ILE A 28 0.66 -2.80 -7.86
N ALA A 29 1.21 -3.83 -7.20
CA ALA A 29 2.37 -3.69 -6.32
C ALA A 29 3.60 -3.16 -7.05
N GLU A 30 3.94 -3.74 -8.21
CA GLU A 30 5.08 -3.32 -9.04
C GLU A 30 4.91 -1.86 -9.48
N LYS A 31 3.70 -1.49 -9.93
CA LYS A 31 3.44 -0.13 -10.37
C LYS A 31 3.48 0.87 -9.21
N PHE A 32 2.93 0.49 -8.06
CA PHE A 32 2.99 1.32 -6.86
C PHE A 32 4.44 1.51 -6.41
N GLN A 33 5.25 0.45 -6.40
CA GLN A 33 6.65 0.49 -6.02
C GLN A 33 7.47 1.38 -6.95
N GLU A 34 7.28 1.27 -8.26
CA GLU A 34 7.91 2.14 -9.24
C GLU A 34 7.58 3.62 -8.97
N ASN A 35 6.30 3.93 -8.71
CA ASN A 35 5.87 5.29 -8.41
C ASN A 35 6.46 5.79 -7.08
N LEU A 36 6.57 4.93 -6.06
CA LEU A 36 7.18 5.27 -4.77
C LEU A 36 8.68 5.56 -4.93
N ASP A 37 9.43 4.71 -5.64
CA ASP A 37 10.86 4.91 -5.86
C ASP A 37 11.13 6.21 -6.63
N ASN A 38 10.34 6.48 -7.67
CA ASN A 38 10.42 7.75 -8.41
C ASN A 38 10.09 8.95 -7.51
N ALA A 39 9.02 8.88 -6.72
CA ALA A 39 8.63 9.96 -5.82
C ALA A 39 9.70 10.24 -4.75
N VAL A 40 10.30 9.20 -4.16
CA VAL A 40 11.39 9.33 -3.18
C VAL A 40 12.63 9.95 -3.81
N HIS A 41 12.95 9.61 -5.07
CA HIS A 41 14.12 10.15 -5.76
C HIS A 41 13.94 11.62 -6.18
N GLU A 42 12.74 11.98 -6.64
CA GLU A 42 12.42 13.32 -7.16
C GLU A 42 12.06 14.32 -6.04
N HIS A 43 11.53 13.86 -4.90
CA HIS A 43 11.06 14.73 -3.82
C HIS A 43 11.94 14.63 -2.57
N THR A 44 12.47 15.78 -2.13
CA THR A 44 13.12 15.94 -0.82
C THR A 44 12.15 16.29 0.31
N SER A 45 10.84 16.18 0.06
CA SER A 45 9.78 16.46 1.02
C SER A 45 9.74 15.41 2.13
N HIS A 46 9.42 15.83 3.35
CA HIS A 46 9.18 14.94 4.49
C HIS A 46 7.86 14.16 4.39
N LYS A 47 7.04 14.44 3.37
CA LYS A 47 5.77 13.78 3.08
C LYS A 47 5.56 13.56 1.58
N LEU A 48 4.98 12.41 1.25
CA LEU A 48 4.48 12.02 -0.07
C LEU A 48 2.96 11.73 -0.01
N PRO A 49 2.15 12.25 -0.96
CA PRO A 49 0.69 12.04 -0.99
C PRO A 49 0.23 10.58 -1.18
N ILE A 50 1.10 9.73 -1.73
CA ILE A 50 0.84 8.29 -1.97
C ILE A 50 0.95 7.45 -0.69
N ILE A 51 1.29 8.07 0.44
CA ILE A 51 1.39 7.46 1.75
C ILE A 51 0.35 8.14 2.65
N THR A 52 -0.31 7.35 3.48
CA THR A 52 -1.30 7.84 4.44
C THR A 52 -0.69 8.74 5.51
N ASP A 53 -1.50 9.60 6.13
CA ASP A 53 -1.03 10.49 7.21
C ASP A 53 -0.74 9.74 8.51
N ASP A 54 -1.38 8.59 8.74
CA ASP A 54 -1.21 7.69 9.88
C ASP A 54 -0.21 6.56 9.61
N PHE A 55 0.59 6.69 8.55
CA PHE A 55 1.58 5.71 8.15
C PHE A 55 2.58 5.37 9.25
N VAL A 56 2.90 4.08 9.37
CA VAL A 56 3.92 3.56 10.28
C VAL A 56 4.89 2.64 9.55
N TYR A 57 6.19 2.90 9.75
CA TYR A 57 7.28 1.99 9.42
C TYR A 57 7.83 1.34 10.68
N GLU A 58 7.95 0.02 10.70
CA GLU A 58 8.69 -0.69 11.75
C GLU A 58 9.92 -1.38 11.14
N ASP A 59 11.08 -0.97 11.62
CA ASP A 59 12.38 -1.50 11.22
C ASP A 59 12.75 -2.69 12.11
N CYS A 60 13.42 -3.71 11.60
CA CYS A 60 13.90 -4.87 12.37
C CYS A 60 12.90 -5.46 13.38
N VAL A 61 11.67 -5.74 12.94
CA VAL A 61 10.53 -6.14 13.79
C VAL A 61 10.87 -7.26 14.78
N LYS A 62 11.68 -8.24 14.36
CA LYS A 62 12.12 -9.38 15.18
C LYS A 62 12.79 -8.99 16.50
N TYR A 63 13.38 -7.79 16.58
CA TYR A 63 14.10 -7.32 17.76
C TYR A 63 13.31 -6.29 18.60
N GLY A 64 12.02 -6.08 18.29
CA GLY A 64 11.20 -5.08 19.00
C GLY A 64 11.66 -3.65 18.75
N SER A 65 12.18 -3.41 17.56
CA SER A 65 12.79 -2.15 17.14
C SER A 65 11.80 -0.98 17.00
N PRO A 66 12.29 0.25 16.91
CA PRO A 66 11.46 1.46 16.92
C PRO A 66 10.52 1.57 15.73
N LYS A 67 9.37 2.19 15.99
CA LYS A 67 8.41 2.64 14.97
C LYS A 67 8.78 4.03 14.49
N TYR A 68 8.56 4.27 13.21
CA TYR A 68 8.97 5.49 12.52
C TYR A 68 7.81 6.05 11.71
N GLU A 69 7.69 7.38 11.73
CA GLU A 69 6.78 8.11 10.87
C GLU A 69 7.34 8.24 9.45
N GLN A 70 6.49 8.70 8.53
CA GLN A 70 6.77 8.84 7.10
C GLN A 70 8.11 9.55 6.82
N ALA A 71 8.40 10.66 7.47
CA ALA A 71 9.62 11.44 7.21
C ALA A 71 10.90 10.61 7.42
N ARG A 72 10.91 9.74 8.44
CA ARG A 72 12.05 8.89 8.75
C ARG A 72 12.12 7.69 7.80
N PHE A 73 10.97 7.09 7.45
CA PHE A 73 10.89 6.10 6.38
C PHE A 73 11.49 6.63 5.08
N LEU A 74 11.02 7.79 4.59
CA LEU A 74 11.54 8.40 3.36
C LEU A 74 13.04 8.67 3.42
N TRP A 75 13.57 9.15 4.55
CA TRP A 75 15.01 9.36 4.72
C TRP A 75 15.82 8.06 4.67
N ILE A 76 15.29 6.98 5.26
CA ILE A 76 15.90 5.66 5.23
C ILE A 76 15.94 5.16 3.77
N PHE A 77 14.80 5.16 3.08
CA PHE A 77 14.70 4.64 1.72
C PHE A 77 15.34 5.53 0.66
N TYR A 78 15.45 6.85 0.88
CA TYR A 78 16.23 7.76 0.03
C TYR A 78 17.72 7.40 0.00
N LYS A 79 18.25 6.88 1.12
CA LYS A 79 19.66 6.48 1.21
C LYS A 79 19.95 5.12 0.58
N PHE A 80 18.94 4.31 0.36
CA PHE A 80 19.09 3.00 -0.24
C PHE A 80 18.98 3.05 -1.76
N ALA A 81 19.55 2.03 -2.42
CA ALA A 81 19.31 1.82 -3.84
C ALA A 81 17.81 1.59 -4.10
N PRO A 82 17.28 1.94 -5.28
CA PRO A 82 15.88 1.65 -5.64
C PRO A 82 15.57 0.16 -5.45
N ALA A 83 14.28 -0.15 -5.31
CA ALA A 83 13.84 -1.52 -5.14
C ALA A 83 14.36 -2.39 -6.30
N ARG A 84 14.84 -3.59 -5.99
CA ARG A 84 15.23 -4.59 -6.99
C ARG A 84 14.03 -5.27 -7.64
N GLY A 85 12.89 -5.25 -6.94
CA GLY A 85 11.63 -5.78 -7.43
C GLY A 85 10.68 -6.22 -6.32
N VAL A 86 9.41 -6.37 -6.70
CA VAL A 86 8.38 -7.01 -5.87
C VAL A 86 8.54 -8.53 -5.99
N LEU A 87 8.57 -9.22 -4.85
CA LEU A 87 8.77 -10.67 -4.76
C LEU A 87 7.45 -11.44 -4.71
N GLU A 88 6.48 -10.90 -3.97
CA GLU A 88 5.15 -11.49 -3.79
C GLU A 88 4.16 -10.38 -3.47
N ALA A 89 2.90 -10.59 -3.85
CA ALA A 89 1.79 -9.71 -3.53
C ALA A 89 0.53 -10.54 -3.29
N ARG A 90 -0.25 -10.13 -2.30
CA ARG A 90 -1.53 -10.75 -1.93
C ARG A 90 -2.54 -9.67 -1.56
N VAL A 91 -3.81 -10.00 -1.71
CA VAL A 91 -4.90 -9.15 -1.24
C VAL A 91 -5.49 -9.77 0.01
N ASP A 92 -5.66 -8.94 1.03
CA ASP A 92 -6.36 -9.27 2.28
C ASP A 92 -7.42 -8.20 2.53
N LYS A 93 -8.69 -8.54 2.26
CA LYS A 93 -9.83 -7.61 2.34
C LYS A 93 -9.63 -6.38 1.45
N ASP A 94 -9.57 -5.20 2.06
CA ASP A 94 -9.34 -3.87 1.48
C ASP A 94 -7.85 -3.50 1.38
N HIS A 95 -6.97 -4.44 1.72
CA HIS A 95 -5.53 -4.23 1.70
C HIS A 95 -4.84 -5.06 0.62
N LEU A 96 -3.78 -4.48 0.05
CA LEU A 96 -2.83 -5.19 -0.78
C LEU A 96 -1.50 -5.23 -0.03
N ILE A 97 -1.05 -6.44 0.31
CA ILE A 97 0.19 -6.66 1.04
C ILE A 97 1.21 -7.24 0.06
N TYR A 98 2.37 -6.60 -0.08
CA TYR A 98 3.42 -7.06 -0.97
C TYR A 98 4.80 -7.01 -0.32
N LYS A 99 5.69 -7.90 -0.75
CA LYS A 99 7.06 -7.94 -0.30
C LYS A 99 7.97 -7.40 -1.39
N VAL A 100 8.83 -6.46 -1.05
CA VAL A 100 9.79 -5.84 -1.96
C VAL A 100 11.22 -6.05 -1.48
N SER A 101 12.13 -6.28 -2.41
CA SER A 101 13.55 -6.43 -2.11
C SER A 101 14.28 -5.11 -2.33
N TYR A 102 14.98 -4.62 -1.31
CA TYR A 102 15.93 -3.51 -1.43
C TYR A 102 17.36 -4.06 -1.35
N GLY A 103 18.27 -3.51 -2.15
CA GLY A 103 19.63 -4.02 -2.20
C GLY A 103 20.41 -3.72 -0.93
N GLY A 104 20.94 -4.75 -0.26
CA GLY A 104 21.82 -4.62 0.91
C GLY A 104 21.13 -4.89 2.25
N ASP A 105 19.86 -4.50 2.39
CA ASP A 105 19.19 -4.38 3.70
C ASP A 105 17.93 -5.24 3.87
N GLY A 106 17.76 -6.26 3.01
CA GLY A 106 16.70 -7.25 3.20
C GLY A 106 15.39 -6.90 2.50
N ASN A 107 14.33 -7.61 2.90
CA ASN A 107 13.03 -7.52 2.27
C ASN A 107 12.05 -6.77 3.18
N VAL A 108 11.25 -5.90 2.58
CA VAL A 108 10.27 -5.08 3.28
C VAL A 108 8.88 -5.54 2.86
N GLU A 109 8.01 -5.81 3.83
CA GLU A 109 6.59 -6.03 3.58
C GLU A 109 5.86 -4.68 3.64
N MET A 110 5.16 -4.33 2.57
CA MET A 110 4.42 -3.10 2.39
C MET A 110 2.93 -3.42 2.39
N THR A 111 2.14 -2.60 3.07
CA THR A 111 0.69 -2.73 3.14
C THR A 111 0.05 -1.50 2.52
N LEU A 112 -0.70 -1.71 1.44
CA LEU A 112 -1.49 -0.68 0.78
C LEU A 112 -2.95 -0.79 1.19
N ILE A 113 -3.63 0.33 1.28
CA ILE A 113 -5.09 0.43 1.50
C ILE A 113 -5.77 1.04 0.27
N ALA A 114 -6.85 0.41 -0.18
CA ALA A 114 -7.65 0.90 -1.29
C ALA A 114 -8.38 2.20 -0.89
N GLN A 115 -8.44 3.16 -1.81
CA GLN A 115 -9.16 4.42 -1.62
C GLN A 115 -10.49 4.39 -2.39
N GLU A 116 -11.45 5.23 -1.98
CA GLU A 116 -12.76 5.33 -2.64
C GLU A 116 -12.66 5.77 -4.12
N ASP A 117 -11.61 6.52 -4.47
CA ASP A 117 -11.32 6.95 -5.85
C ASP A 117 -10.64 5.87 -6.71
N GLY A 118 -10.43 4.68 -6.16
CA GLY A 118 -9.77 3.55 -6.82
C GLY A 118 -8.24 3.61 -6.79
N SER A 119 -7.64 4.61 -6.14
CA SER A 119 -6.20 4.66 -5.91
C SER A 119 -5.78 3.78 -4.72
N TRP A 120 -4.47 3.56 -4.57
CA TRP A 120 -3.87 2.85 -3.44
C TRP A 120 -2.94 3.78 -2.69
N LYS A 121 -2.94 3.69 -1.36
CA LYS A 121 -1.99 4.41 -0.51
C LYS A 121 -1.23 3.47 0.40
N LEU A 122 0.04 3.79 0.67
CA LEU A 122 0.86 3.06 1.63
C LEU A 122 0.41 3.40 3.05
N GLU A 123 0.01 2.37 3.79
CA GLU A 123 -0.46 2.47 5.17
C GLU A 123 0.61 1.99 6.15
N LYS A 124 1.29 0.89 5.84
CA LYS A 124 2.33 0.32 6.73
C LYS A 124 3.50 -0.27 5.95
N ALA A 125 4.67 -0.27 6.57
CA ALA A 125 5.87 -0.93 6.04
C ALA A 125 6.63 -1.65 7.17
N TYR A 126 7.10 -2.86 6.91
CA TYR A 126 7.75 -3.74 7.89
C TYR A 126 9.03 -4.34 7.33
N MET A 127 10.15 -4.09 7.98
CA MET A 127 11.39 -4.84 7.75
C MET A 127 11.56 -5.87 8.87
N TYR A 128 11.33 -7.15 8.56
CA TYR A 128 11.36 -8.21 9.58
C TYR A 128 12.78 -8.63 9.95
N GLU A 129 13.70 -8.60 8.99
CA GLU A 129 15.06 -9.09 9.14
C GLU A 129 16.07 -7.96 8.88
N CYS A 130 16.92 -7.78 9.88
CA CYS A 130 18.16 -7.05 9.94
C CYS A 130 19.16 -7.98 10.68
#